data_AF-A0A2A4KIH9-F1
#
_entry.id   AF-A0A2A4KIH9-F1
#
_cell.length_a   1.000
_cell.length_b   1.000
_cell.length_c   1.000
_cell.angle_alpha   90.00
_cell.angle_beta   90.00
_cell.angle_gamma   90.00
#
_symmetry.space_group_name_H-M   'P 1'
#
loop_
_entity.id
_entity.type
_entity.pdbx_description
1 polymer ?
#
loop_
_entity_poly.entity_id
_entity_poly.type
_entity_poly.pdbx_seq_one_letter_code
_entity_poly.pdbx_strand_id
1 'polypeptide(L)'
;MAEVIAMLEELRDITPLTAEAAAARFSAQEWTPGSKVRDGVETSWDKGSVGGWIQTFGGGAVSVSFFVWIRDVDESGYFDDLDAVYEEGGQVLADFLPEIEESPLAGHLIEAEVTEADRDEFIKLKKWTLGGRILTAGVIQHDTDLPVMVMVALEEPGAA
;
A
#
# COMPACT_ATOMS: atom_id res chain seq x y z
N MET A 1 -5.73 -6.38 8.50
CA MET A 1 -5.03 -5.08 8.74
C MET A 1 -3.79 -5.29 9.60
N ALA A 2 -3.87 -6.07 10.68
CA ALA A 2 -2.69 -6.55 11.44
C ALA A 2 -1.60 -7.22 10.57
N GLU A 3 -1.97 -7.91 9.49
CA GLU A 3 -1.04 -8.52 8.53
C GLU A 3 -0.17 -7.48 7.82
N VAL A 4 -0.74 -6.30 7.52
CA VAL A 4 -0.01 -5.18 6.91
C VAL A 4 0.98 -4.61 7.90
N ILE A 5 0.56 -4.37 9.15
CA ILE A 5 1.42 -3.84 10.21
C ILE A 5 2.61 -4.78 10.45
N ALA A 6 2.36 -6.09 10.60
CA ALA A 6 3.41 -7.09 10.77
C ALA A 6 4.39 -7.10 9.58
N MET A 7 3.89 -6.94 8.35
CA MET A 7 4.77 -6.85 7.19
C MET A 7 5.58 -5.54 7.17
N LEU A 8 4.97 -4.41 7.50
CA LEU A 8 5.67 -3.12 7.56
C LEU A 8 6.80 -3.12 8.60
N GLU A 9 6.61 -3.80 9.73
CA GLU A 9 7.67 -4.00 10.73
C GLU A 9 8.85 -4.79 10.17
N GLU A 10 8.57 -5.92 9.50
CA GLU A 10 9.60 -6.75 8.86
C GLU A 10 10.36 -6.01 7.75
N LEU A 11 9.65 -5.23 6.94
CA LEU A 11 10.23 -4.49 5.82
C LEU A 11 11.07 -3.30 6.28
N ARG A 12 10.67 -2.61 7.36
CA ARG A 12 11.40 -1.46 7.92
C ARG A 12 12.87 -1.80 8.20
N ASP A 13 13.15 -3.00 8.69
CA ASP A 13 14.48 -3.40 9.15
C ASP A 13 15.37 -3.96 8.00
N ILE A 14 14.85 -4.01 6.77
CA ILE A 14 15.63 -4.37 5.57
C ILE A 14 16.27 -3.09 5.03
N THR A 15 17.57 -3.09 4.68
CA THR A 15 18.20 -1.96 3.97
C THR A 15 19.34 -2.48 3.08
N PRO A 16 19.30 -2.25 1.75
CA PRO A 16 18.23 -1.61 0.98
C PRO A 16 17.00 -2.54 0.82
N LEU A 17 15.81 -1.96 0.67
CA LEU A 17 14.61 -2.72 0.31
C LEU A 17 14.65 -3.06 -1.18
N THR A 18 14.85 -4.34 -1.49
CA THR A 18 14.78 -4.87 -2.86
C THR A 18 13.52 -5.72 -3.05
N ALA A 19 13.15 -5.98 -4.31
CA ALA A 19 12.01 -6.84 -4.61
C ALA A 19 12.20 -8.26 -4.07
N GLU A 20 13.41 -8.82 -4.18
CA GLU A 20 13.74 -10.14 -3.65
C GLU A 20 13.65 -10.19 -2.12
N ALA A 21 14.16 -9.15 -1.46
CA ALA A 21 14.11 -9.07 0.00
C ALA A 21 12.66 -8.93 0.50
N ALA A 22 11.84 -8.14 -0.18
CA ALA A 22 10.41 -8.02 0.11
C ALA A 22 9.67 -9.36 -0.12
N ALA A 23 9.86 -9.99 -1.29
CA ALA A 23 9.26 -11.29 -1.63
C ALA A 23 9.63 -12.39 -0.62
N ALA A 24 10.88 -12.38 -0.12
CA ALA A 24 11.32 -13.29 0.93
C ALA A 24 10.55 -13.08 2.24
N ARG A 25 10.19 -11.84 2.61
CA ARG A 25 9.35 -11.58 3.79
C ARG A 25 7.91 -11.99 3.60
N PHE A 26 7.32 -11.72 2.43
CA PHE A 26 5.99 -12.26 2.09
C PHE A 26 5.93 -13.78 2.27
N SER A 27 6.93 -14.48 1.72
CA SER A 27 7.04 -15.95 1.87
C SER A 27 7.23 -16.36 3.34
N ALA A 28 8.12 -15.70 4.09
CA ALA A 28 8.39 -16.01 5.49
C ALA A 28 7.18 -15.77 6.41
N GLN A 29 6.33 -14.80 6.06
CA GLN A 29 5.06 -14.49 6.72
C GLN A 29 3.89 -15.31 6.17
N GLU A 30 4.16 -16.37 5.39
CA GLU A 30 3.15 -17.30 4.85
C GLU A 30 2.06 -16.61 4.00
N TRP A 31 2.41 -15.55 3.28
CA TRP A 31 1.53 -15.00 2.25
C TRP A 31 1.49 -15.95 1.05
N THR A 32 0.32 -16.06 0.44
CA THR A 32 0.10 -16.91 -0.74
C THR A 32 0.54 -16.15 -1.98
N PRO A 33 1.39 -16.72 -2.86
CA PRO A 33 1.79 -16.06 -4.10
C PRO A 33 0.62 -15.99 -5.10
N GLY A 34 0.42 -14.80 -5.68
CA GLY A 34 -0.61 -14.53 -6.70
C GLY A 34 -0.22 -14.95 -8.12
N SER A 35 0.93 -15.60 -8.30
CA SER A 35 1.45 -16.13 -9.57
C SER A 35 1.80 -15.09 -10.64
N LYS A 36 2.16 -13.87 -10.23
CA LYS A 36 2.68 -12.83 -11.13
C LYS A 36 4.16 -12.64 -10.90
N VAL A 37 4.96 -13.27 -11.75
CA VAL A 37 6.43 -13.21 -11.69
C VAL A 37 6.96 -12.16 -12.66
N ARG A 38 7.81 -11.26 -12.16
CA ARG A 38 8.55 -10.27 -12.96
C ARG A 38 10.02 -10.34 -12.60
N ASP A 39 10.89 -10.43 -13.61
CA ASP A 39 12.35 -10.54 -13.43
C ASP A 39 12.77 -11.70 -12.50
N GLY A 40 11.96 -12.77 -12.45
CA GLY A 40 12.20 -13.94 -11.58
C GLY A 40 11.70 -13.81 -10.15
N VAL A 41 11.05 -12.69 -9.79
CA VAL A 41 10.50 -12.42 -8.46
C VAL A 41 8.97 -12.44 -8.49
N GLU A 42 8.33 -13.10 -7.53
CA GLU A 42 6.88 -13.02 -7.35
C GLU A 42 6.49 -11.64 -6.83
N THR A 43 5.58 -10.98 -7.54
CA THR A 43 5.18 -9.58 -7.31
C THR A 43 3.79 -9.45 -6.72
N SER A 44 2.98 -10.51 -6.72
CA SER A 44 1.63 -10.51 -6.17
C SER A 44 1.53 -11.46 -5.00
N TRP A 45 0.86 -11.04 -3.94
CA TRP A 45 0.73 -11.82 -2.71
C TRP A 45 -0.66 -11.63 -2.11
N ASP A 46 -1.16 -12.64 -1.43
CA ASP A 46 -2.47 -12.60 -0.77
C ASP A 46 -2.38 -13.19 0.64
N LYS A 47 -3.04 -12.56 1.61
CA LYS A 47 -3.22 -13.11 2.95
C LYS A 47 -4.57 -12.70 3.52
N GLY A 48 -5.47 -13.68 3.64
CA GLY A 48 -6.85 -13.42 4.02
C GLY A 48 -7.55 -12.55 2.98
N SER A 49 -8.02 -11.38 3.40
CA SER A 49 -8.64 -10.37 2.52
C SER A 49 -7.67 -9.27 2.07
N VAL A 50 -6.38 -9.36 2.42
CA VAL A 50 -5.37 -8.35 2.08
C VAL A 50 -4.56 -8.81 0.89
N GLY A 51 -4.51 -7.98 -0.16
CA GLY A 51 -3.60 -8.14 -1.28
C GLY A 51 -2.27 -7.42 -1.01
N GLY A 52 -1.17 -7.93 -1.53
CA GLY A 52 0.17 -7.37 -1.47
C GLY A 52 0.79 -7.31 -2.86
N TRP A 53 1.52 -6.24 -3.14
CA TRP A 53 2.16 -6.01 -4.42
C TRP A 53 3.57 -5.49 -4.26
N ILE A 54 4.48 -5.95 -5.11
CA ILE A 54 5.85 -5.45 -5.20
C ILE A 54 6.06 -4.86 -6.60
N GLN A 55 6.37 -3.58 -6.64
CA GLN A 55 6.69 -2.87 -7.87
C GLN A 55 8.14 -2.38 -7.85
N THR A 56 8.85 -2.63 -8.93
CA THR A 56 10.19 -2.09 -9.17
C THR A 56 10.12 -0.98 -10.22
N PHE A 57 10.90 0.07 -10.00
CA PHE A 57 11.06 1.19 -10.91
C PHE A 57 12.52 1.29 -11.40
N GLY A 58 12.76 2.12 -12.41
CA GLY A 58 14.12 2.45 -12.83
C GLY A 58 14.94 3.05 -11.68
N GLY A 59 16.27 2.87 -11.69
CA GLY A 59 17.15 3.43 -10.67
C GLY A 59 17.16 2.69 -9.32
N GLY A 60 16.55 1.51 -9.25
CA GLY A 60 16.55 0.67 -8.04
C GLY A 60 15.48 1.02 -7.00
N ALA A 61 14.56 1.93 -7.33
CA ALA A 61 13.39 2.23 -6.50
C ALA A 61 12.45 1.03 -6.43
N VAL A 62 11.89 0.79 -5.24
CA VAL A 62 10.97 -0.32 -4.97
C VAL A 62 9.79 0.21 -4.14
N SER A 63 8.58 -0.13 -4.55
CA SER A 63 7.36 0.08 -3.77
C SER A 63 6.78 -1.27 -3.38
N VAL A 64 6.46 -1.42 -2.10
CA VAL A 64 5.67 -2.54 -1.58
C VAL A 64 4.34 -1.98 -1.12
N SER A 65 3.25 -2.39 -1.77
CA SER A 65 1.91 -1.92 -1.45
C SER A 65 0.99 -3.04 -0.97
N PHE A 66 -0.01 -2.65 -0.18
CA PHE A 66 -1.02 -3.52 0.39
C PHE A 66 -2.40 -2.94 0.11
N PHE A 67 -3.31 -3.78 -0.38
CA PHE A 67 -4.71 -3.43 -0.62
C PHE A 67 -5.54 -4.06 0.49
N VAL A 68 -6.04 -3.25 1.42
CA VAL A 68 -6.80 -3.74 2.59
C VAL A 68 -8.29 -3.75 2.37
N TRP A 69 -8.75 -3.03 1.35
CA TRP A 69 -10.12 -2.94 0.90
C TRP A 69 -10.15 -2.59 -0.58
N ILE A 70 -11.10 -3.18 -1.30
CA ILE A 70 -11.31 -2.99 -2.74
C ILE A 70 -12.80 -3.01 -3.04
N ARG A 71 -13.24 -2.07 -3.88
CA ARG A 71 -14.61 -2.02 -4.37
C ARG A 71 -14.61 -1.77 -5.86
N ASP A 72 -15.08 -2.77 -6.61
CA ASP A 72 -15.30 -2.64 -8.05
C ASP A 72 -16.41 -1.61 -8.33
N VAL A 73 -16.18 -0.76 -9.31
CA VAL A 73 -17.15 0.19 -9.85
C VAL A 73 -17.50 -0.33 -11.25
N ASP A 74 -18.71 -0.86 -11.43
CA ASP A 74 -19.12 -1.46 -12.70
C ASP A 74 -19.49 -0.38 -13.74
N GLU A 75 -19.09 -0.58 -15.00
CA GLU A 75 -19.49 0.22 -16.18
C GLU A 75 -21.02 0.14 -16.46
N SER A 76 -21.75 -0.82 -15.86
CA SER A 76 -23.11 -1.20 -16.26
C SER A 76 -24.27 -0.28 -15.83
N GLY A 77 -24.00 0.91 -15.28
CA GLY A 77 -24.97 2.01 -15.32
C GLY A 77 -25.94 2.15 -14.13
N TYR A 78 -25.50 1.83 -12.92
CA TYR A 78 -26.02 2.52 -11.72
C TYR A 78 -24.90 3.45 -11.22
N PHE A 79 -24.91 4.71 -11.66
CA PHE A 79 -24.06 5.79 -11.15
C PHE A 79 -24.41 6.22 -9.71
N ASP A 80 -25.13 5.37 -8.95
CA ASP A 80 -25.36 5.57 -7.52
C ASP A 80 -24.20 4.84 -6.81
N ASP A 81 -23.18 5.44 -6.22
CA ASP A 81 -22.86 6.83 -5.90
C ASP A 81 -21.33 6.78 -5.69
N LEU A 82 -20.55 7.23 -6.67
CA LEU A 82 -19.08 7.15 -6.60
C LEU A 82 -18.55 7.91 -5.36
N ASP A 83 -19.22 9.00 -5.00
CA ASP A 83 -18.92 9.74 -3.77
C ASP A 83 -19.18 8.85 -2.54
N ALA A 84 -20.24 8.03 -2.52
CA ALA A 84 -20.46 7.06 -1.44
C ALA A 84 -19.36 6.00 -1.36
N VAL A 85 -18.83 5.53 -2.49
CA VAL A 85 -17.69 4.58 -2.51
C VAL A 85 -16.42 5.25 -1.97
N TYR A 86 -16.18 6.51 -2.33
CA TYR A 86 -15.07 7.30 -1.77
C TYR A 86 -15.25 7.59 -0.28
N GLU A 87 -16.48 7.83 0.18
CA GLU A 87 -16.81 7.97 1.59
C GLU A 87 -16.57 6.67 2.36
N GLU A 88 -17.01 5.52 1.82
CA GLU A 88 -16.76 4.20 2.40
C GLU A 88 -15.27 3.91 2.50
N GLY A 89 -14.51 4.08 1.41
CA GLY A 89 -13.06 3.93 1.41
C GLY A 89 -12.39 4.90 2.40
N GLY A 90 -12.90 6.12 2.51
CA GLY A 90 -12.46 7.10 3.49
C GLY A 90 -12.71 6.68 4.94
N GLN A 91 -13.84 6.02 5.22
CA GLN A 91 -14.14 5.49 6.54
C GLN A 91 -13.23 4.30 6.87
N VAL A 92 -13.04 3.37 5.92
CA VAL A 92 -12.09 2.26 6.08
C VAL A 92 -10.69 2.77 6.35
N LEU A 93 -10.24 3.80 5.61
CA LEU A 93 -8.96 4.45 5.89
C LEU A 93 -8.94 5.06 7.29
N ALA A 94 -9.96 5.83 7.68
CA ALA A 94 -10.04 6.46 8.99
C ALA A 94 -10.01 5.44 10.15
N ASP A 95 -10.60 4.27 9.97
CA ASP A 95 -10.57 3.17 10.94
C ASP A 95 -9.20 2.47 10.96
N PHE A 96 -8.51 2.41 9.82
CA PHE A 96 -7.19 1.77 9.73
C PHE A 96 -6.04 2.65 10.22
N LEU A 97 -6.10 3.97 10.04
CA LEU A 97 -5.02 4.89 10.43
C LEU A 97 -4.62 4.73 11.92
N PRO A 98 -5.56 4.68 12.88
CA PRO A 98 -5.22 4.40 14.28
C PRO A 98 -4.49 3.08 14.49
N GLU A 99 -4.82 2.01 13.74
CA GLU A 99 -4.11 0.74 13.87
C GLU A 99 -2.62 0.89 13.55
N ILE A 100 -2.27 1.70 12.53
CA ILE A 100 -0.87 2.00 12.20
C ILE A 100 -0.23 2.87 13.29
N GLU A 101 -0.93 3.92 13.72
CA GLU A 101 -0.40 4.92 14.66
C GLU A 101 -0.30 4.43 16.11
N GLU A 102 -1.03 3.37 16.46
CA GLU A 102 -0.99 2.72 17.78
C GLU A 102 -0.18 1.41 17.77
N SER A 103 0.31 1.01 16.59
CA SER A 103 1.17 -0.17 16.44
C SER A 103 2.59 0.06 17.00
N PRO A 104 3.42 -1.00 17.12
CA PRO A 104 4.84 -0.82 17.43
C PRO A 104 5.63 0.03 16.41
N LEU A 105 5.06 0.35 15.23
CA LEU A 105 5.64 1.31 14.29
C LEU A 105 5.55 2.76 14.78
N ALA A 106 4.64 3.09 15.70
CA ALA A 106 4.35 4.45 16.15
C ALA A 106 5.60 5.26 16.53
N GLY A 107 6.56 4.62 17.22
CA GLY A 107 7.82 5.26 17.63
C GLY A 107 8.79 5.58 16.48
N HIS A 108 8.47 5.13 15.26
CA HIS A 108 9.29 5.26 14.05
C HIS A 108 8.61 6.08 12.95
N LEU A 109 7.33 6.39 13.11
CA LEU A 109 6.57 7.20 12.16
C LEU A 109 6.83 8.68 12.42
N ILE A 110 7.25 9.39 11.38
CA ILE A 110 7.36 10.84 11.40
C ILE A 110 6.45 11.37 10.29
N GLU A 111 5.47 12.19 10.63
CA GLU A 111 4.54 12.76 9.65
C GLU A 111 5.32 13.48 8.53
N ALA A 112 4.94 13.21 7.28
CA ALA A 112 5.57 13.75 6.10
C ALA A 112 4.63 14.70 5.36
N GLU A 113 5.21 15.66 4.66
CA GLU A 113 4.44 16.63 3.87
C GLU A 113 3.68 15.93 2.73
N VAL A 114 2.39 16.24 2.62
CA VAL A 114 1.53 15.83 1.50
C VAL A 114 1.68 16.85 0.38
N THR A 115 2.22 16.42 -0.74
CA THR A 115 2.48 17.24 -1.93
C THR A 115 1.23 17.37 -2.81
N GLU A 116 1.28 18.25 -3.82
CA GLU A 116 0.22 18.33 -4.83
C GLU A 116 0.11 17.04 -5.64
N ALA A 117 1.24 16.40 -5.99
CA ALA A 117 1.23 15.12 -6.70
C ALA A 117 0.52 14.01 -5.90
N ASP A 118 0.70 13.98 -4.57
CA ASP A 118 -0.03 13.04 -3.71
C ASP A 118 -1.56 13.29 -3.75
N ARG A 119 -1.99 14.55 -3.85
CA ARG A 119 -3.42 14.92 -3.89
C ARG A 119 -4.06 14.65 -5.24
N ASP A 120 -3.26 14.63 -6.30
CA ASP A 120 -3.70 14.23 -7.63
C ASP A 120 -3.89 12.71 -7.73
N GLU A 121 -3.10 11.94 -6.98
CA GLU A 121 -3.16 10.47 -6.98
C GLU A 121 -4.20 9.90 -5.99
N PHE A 122 -4.33 10.51 -4.80
CA PHE A 122 -5.19 9.99 -3.73
C PHE A 122 -6.39 10.89 -3.45
N ILE A 123 -7.55 10.27 -3.29
CA ILE A 123 -8.80 10.93 -2.87
C ILE A 123 -8.68 11.42 -1.42
N LYS A 124 -8.08 10.59 -0.55
CA LYS A 124 -7.71 10.91 0.83
C LYS A 124 -6.43 10.16 1.16
N LEU A 125 -5.50 10.78 1.88
CA LEU A 125 -4.29 10.09 2.32
C LEU A 125 -3.76 10.60 3.66
N LYS A 126 -2.85 9.80 4.23
CA LYS A 126 -1.92 10.19 5.28
C LYS A 126 -0.54 9.66 4.91
N LYS A 127 0.49 10.44 5.22
CA LYS A 127 1.87 10.19 4.78
C LYS A 127 2.85 10.34 5.92
N TRP A 128 3.80 9.44 5.98
CA TRP A 128 4.89 9.44 6.96
C TRP A 128 6.21 9.12 6.29
N THR A 129 7.29 9.43 6.99
CA THR A 129 8.56 8.76 6.80
C THR A 129 8.68 7.61 7.81
N LEU A 130 9.20 6.47 7.35
CA LEU A 130 9.45 5.28 8.15
C LEU A 130 10.86 4.77 7.81
N GLY A 131 11.83 4.99 8.71
CA GLY A 131 13.21 4.53 8.50
C GLY A 131 13.89 5.13 7.26
N GLY A 132 13.55 6.37 6.90
CA GLY A 132 14.08 7.05 5.69
C GLY A 132 13.31 6.75 4.40
N ARG A 133 12.30 5.88 4.45
CA ARG A 133 11.36 5.59 3.36
C ARG A 133 10.10 6.41 3.48
N ILE A 134 9.34 6.49 2.38
CA ILE A 134 8.00 7.06 2.39
C ILE A 134 6.99 5.94 2.67
N LEU A 135 6.10 6.18 3.63
CA LEU A 135 4.93 5.35 3.88
C LEU A 135 3.68 6.20 3.59
N THR A 136 2.84 5.74 2.69
CA THR A 136 1.59 6.41 2.32
C THR A 136 0.43 5.46 2.55
N ALA A 137 -0.59 5.90 3.29
CA ALA A 137 -1.87 5.20 3.42
C ALA A 137 -2.98 6.06 2.83
N GLY A 138 -3.76 5.55 1.88
CA GLY A 138 -4.74 6.37 1.20
C GLY A 138 -5.81 5.62 0.44
N VAL A 139 -6.86 6.35 0.09
CA VAL A 139 -7.91 5.93 -0.84
C VAL A 139 -7.49 6.34 -2.24
N ILE A 140 -7.44 5.38 -3.15
CA ILE A 140 -6.99 5.57 -4.52
C ILE A 140 -7.98 4.91 -5.50
N GLN A 141 -8.12 5.51 -6.67
CA GLN A 141 -8.74 4.89 -7.84
C GLN A 141 -7.77 5.06 -9.00
N HIS A 142 -7.26 3.95 -9.54
CA HIS A 142 -6.39 4.01 -10.71
C HIS A 142 -7.28 4.25 -11.94
N ASP A 143 -7.02 5.29 -12.74
CA ASP A 143 -7.86 5.62 -13.91
C ASP A 143 -9.37 5.80 -13.59
N THR A 144 -10.19 6.10 -14.60
CA THR A 144 -11.61 6.46 -14.41
C THR A 144 -12.56 5.28 -14.19
N ASP A 145 -12.09 4.05 -14.41
CA ASP A 145 -12.95 2.85 -14.52
C ASP A 145 -12.41 1.64 -13.71
N LEU A 146 -11.37 1.83 -12.89
CA LEU A 146 -10.87 0.77 -12.01
C LEU A 146 -11.51 0.85 -10.63
N PRO A 147 -11.44 -0.23 -9.83
CA PRO A 147 -11.87 -0.24 -8.45
C PRO A 147 -11.28 0.90 -7.61
N VAL A 148 -12.09 1.34 -6.65
CA VAL A 148 -11.60 2.16 -5.54
C VAL A 148 -10.97 1.25 -4.50
N MET A 149 -9.82 1.63 -3.97
CA MET A 149 -9.05 0.84 -3.03
C MET A 149 -8.57 1.67 -1.85
N VAL A 150 -8.44 1.02 -0.69
CA VAL A 150 -7.62 1.54 0.41
C VAL A 150 -6.26 0.84 0.33
N MET A 151 -5.23 1.63 0.03
CA MET A 151 -3.87 1.16 -0.19
C MET A 151 -2.92 1.71 0.88
N VAL A 152 -1.96 0.88 1.28
CA VAL A 152 -0.78 1.32 2.04
C VAL A 152 0.47 0.96 1.26
N ALA A 153 1.32 1.93 0.96
CA ALA A 153 2.53 1.75 0.17
C ALA A 153 3.77 2.21 0.95
N LEU A 154 4.80 1.35 1.00
CA LEU A 154 6.12 1.66 1.51
C LEU A 154 7.10 1.75 0.34
N GLU A 155 7.71 2.92 0.17
CA GLU A 155 8.55 3.24 -0.98
C GLU A 155 10.01 3.45 -0.56
N GLU A 156 10.90 2.64 -1.13
CA GLU A 156 12.34 2.88 -1.13
C GLU A 156 12.68 3.78 -2.32
N PRO A 157 13.18 5.01 -2.08
CA PRO A 157 13.63 5.87 -3.14
C PRO A 157 14.86 5.25 -3.83
N GLY A 158 14.90 5.32 -5.15
CA GLY A 158 16.05 4.87 -5.92
C GLY A 158 17.27 5.75 -5.67
N ALA A 159 18.46 5.27 -6.07
CA ALA A 159 19.63 6.13 -6.09
C ALA A 159 19.42 7.21 -7.17
N ALA A 160 19.46 8.49 -6.75
CA ALA A 160 19.40 9.65 -7.64
C ALA A 160 20.61 9.74 -8.58
#